data_AF-A0A7W8SV98-F1
#
_entry.id   AF-A0A7W8SV98-F1
#
_cell.length_a   1.000
_cell.length_b   1.000
_cell.length_c   1.000
_cell.angle_alpha   90.00
_cell.angle_beta   90.00
_cell.angle_gamma   90.00
#
_symmetry.space_group_name_H-M   'P 1'
#
loop_
_entity.id
_entity.type
_entity.pdbx_description
1 polymer ?
#
loop_
_entity_poly.entity_id
_entity_poly.type
_entity_poly.pdbx_seq_one_letter_code
_entity_poly.pdbx_strand_id
1 'polypeptide(L)'
;MLLQPMPAVHMPKATDTPTRSRARHETRDIGRRARHPGTTHEAAEPAVDGGAGTASVGLEAQQEPAVTAMATRLRSDPSSDPTTGAELGSEVPRSNDLG
;
A
#
# COMPACT_ATOMS: atom_id res chain seq x y z
N MET A 1 -60.47 56.81 -0.02
CA MET A 1 -59.65 56.56 1.19
C MET A 1 -59.36 55.07 1.26
N LEU A 2 -58.10 54.67 1.16
CA LEU A 2 -57.58 53.37 1.64
C LEU A 2 -56.05 53.52 1.68
N LEU A 3 -55.55 53.80 2.87
CA LEU A 3 -54.14 54.02 3.17
C LEU A 3 -53.44 52.66 3.20
N GLN A 4 -52.56 52.39 2.24
CA GLN A 4 -51.71 51.19 2.25
C GLN A 4 -50.60 51.39 3.31
N PRO A 5 -50.40 50.46 4.27
CA PRO A 5 -49.29 50.58 5.22
C PRO A 5 -47.95 50.24 4.56
N MET A 6 -46.94 51.08 4.81
CA MET A 6 -45.55 50.87 4.38
C MET A 6 -44.92 49.68 5.12
N PRO A 7 -44.03 48.89 4.48
CA PRO A 7 -43.30 47.83 5.16
C PRO A 7 -42.22 48.40 6.08
N ALA A 8 -42.11 47.86 7.29
CA ALA A 8 -41.07 48.20 8.26
C ALA A 8 -39.69 47.79 7.74
N VAL A 9 -38.75 48.73 7.70
CA VAL A 9 -37.34 48.47 7.41
C VAL A 9 -36.73 47.76 8.62
N HIS A 10 -36.44 46.47 8.48
CA HIS A 10 -35.70 45.71 9.48
C HIS A 10 -34.22 46.10 9.42
N MET A 11 -33.76 46.89 10.39
CA MET A 11 -32.34 47.18 10.60
C MET A 11 -31.60 45.89 11.00
N PRO A 12 -30.55 45.45 10.29
CA PRO A 12 -29.73 44.35 10.75
C PRO A 12 -28.93 44.78 11.99
N LYS A 13 -29.08 44.06 13.10
CA LYS A 13 -28.21 44.22 14.26
C LYS A 13 -26.81 43.72 13.89
N ALA A 14 -25.84 44.59 14.13
CA ALA A 14 -24.43 44.35 13.91
C ALA A 14 -23.91 43.18 14.76
N THR A 15 -22.99 42.44 14.13
CA THR A 15 -21.92 41.60 14.70
C THR A 15 -22.33 40.38 15.53
N ASP A 16 -22.24 39.21 14.91
CA ASP A 16 -21.35 38.19 15.46
C ASP A 16 -20.71 37.38 14.33
N THR A 17 -19.41 37.58 14.16
CA THR A 17 -18.54 36.89 13.21
C THR A 17 -18.58 35.39 13.52
N PRO A 18 -18.64 34.49 12.52
CA PRO A 18 -18.66 33.05 12.79
C PRO A 18 -17.38 32.67 13.52
N THR A 19 -17.49 32.35 14.80
CA THR A 19 -16.43 31.64 15.51
C THR A 19 -16.36 30.27 14.85
N ARG A 20 -15.40 30.12 13.94
CA ARG A 20 -15.04 28.86 13.31
C ARG A 20 -14.73 27.91 14.46
N SER A 21 -15.71 27.09 14.82
CA SER A 21 -15.56 25.96 15.73
C SER A 21 -14.30 25.23 15.29
N ARG A 22 -13.24 25.35 16.10
CA ARG A 22 -12.04 24.55 15.95
C ARG A 22 -12.53 23.12 16.10
N ALA A 23 -12.77 22.46 14.97
CA ALA A 23 -12.77 21.03 14.89
C ALA A 23 -11.48 20.61 15.59
N ARG A 24 -11.64 20.03 16.78
CA ARG A 24 -10.54 19.40 17.48
C ARG A 24 -10.03 18.39 16.47
N HIS A 25 -8.86 18.67 15.91
CA HIS A 25 -8.03 17.66 15.31
C HIS A 25 -7.73 16.71 16.47
N GLU A 26 -8.61 15.74 16.68
CA GLU A 26 -8.25 14.53 17.39
C GLU A 26 -7.09 13.96 16.59
N THR A 27 -5.90 14.12 17.16
CA THR A 27 -4.72 13.37 16.77
C THR A 27 -5.15 11.92 16.77
N ARG A 28 -5.42 11.36 15.58
CA ARG A 28 -5.62 9.93 15.44
C ARG A 28 -4.35 9.31 15.97
N ASP A 29 -4.46 8.71 17.15
CA ASP A 29 -3.43 7.94 17.79
C ASP A 29 -3.06 6.79 16.84
N ILE A 30 -2.08 7.05 15.97
CA ILE A 30 -1.45 6.06 15.10
C ILE A 30 -0.59 5.07 15.91
N GLY A 31 -0.60 5.15 17.25
CA GLY A 31 0.22 4.38 18.19
C GLY A 31 -0.30 3.00 18.57
N ARG A 32 -1.36 2.48 17.96
CA ARG A 32 -1.79 1.09 18.18
C ARG A 32 -2.15 0.38 16.88
N ARG A 33 -1.16 0.19 15.99
CA ARG A 33 -1.22 -0.99 15.12
C ARG A 33 -1.08 -2.21 16.02
N ALA A 34 -2.22 -2.79 16.38
CA ALA A 34 -2.27 -4.12 16.97
C ALA A 34 -1.34 -5.00 16.13
N ARG A 35 -0.34 -5.60 16.79
CA ARG A 35 0.49 -6.62 16.17
C ARG A 35 -0.47 -7.57 15.45
N HIS A 36 -0.37 -7.65 14.13
CA HIS A 36 -1.10 -8.65 13.37
C HIS A 36 -0.82 -9.98 14.08
N PRO A 37 -1.85 -10.74 14.49
CA PRO A 37 -1.63 -12.02 15.13
C PRO A 37 -0.73 -12.83 14.20
N GLY A 38 0.44 -13.17 14.73
CA GLY A 38 1.53 -13.75 13.97
C GLY A 38 1.01 -14.94 13.17
N THR A 39 1.46 -15.05 11.92
CA THR A 39 1.28 -16.26 11.14
C THR A 39 1.87 -17.41 11.94
N THR A 40 1.02 -18.24 12.55
CA THR A 40 1.49 -19.47 13.18
C THR A 40 1.94 -20.36 12.03
N HIS A 41 3.25 -20.58 11.94
CA HIS A 41 3.80 -21.55 11.01
C HIS A 41 3.55 -22.94 11.62
N GLU A 42 2.41 -23.53 11.26
CA GLU A 42 2.15 -24.93 11.57
C GLU A 42 3.15 -25.79 10.80
N ALA A 43 3.63 -26.87 11.44
CA ALA A 43 4.51 -27.82 10.77
C ALA A 43 3.74 -28.46 9.60
N ALA A 44 4.28 -28.31 8.39
CA ALA A 44 3.69 -28.95 7.22
C ALA A 44 3.75 -30.47 7.39
N GLU A 45 2.64 -31.15 7.15
CA GLU A 45 2.60 -32.61 7.08
C GLU A 45 3.62 -33.10 6.03
N PRO A 46 4.36 -34.20 6.30
CA PRO A 46 5.28 -34.76 5.33
C PRO A 46 4.55 -35.03 4.01
N ALA A 47 5.15 -34.65 2.88
CA ALA A 47 4.60 -34.96 1.57
C ALA A 47 4.34 -36.48 1.48
N VAL A 48 3.07 -36.86 1.32
CA VAL A 48 2.60 -38.27 1.39
C VAL A 48 3.11 -39.11 0.21
N ASP A 49 3.71 -38.49 -0.80
CA ASP A 49 4.42 -39.19 -1.87
C ASP A 49 5.93 -38.93 -1.73
N GLY A 50 6.64 -39.89 -1.14
CA GLY A 50 8.10 -39.94 -1.08
C GLY A 50 8.77 -40.12 -2.44
N GLY A 51 8.17 -39.57 -3.51
CA GLY A 51 8.80 -39.43 -4.80
C GLY A 51 9.93 -38.41 -4.76
N ALA A 52 10.78 -38.41 -5.79
CA ALA A 52 11.97 -37.56 -5.87
C ALA A 52 11.69 -36.03 -5.86
N GLY A 53 10.41 -35.62 -5.85
CA GLY A 53 9.99 -34.21 -5.88
C GLY A 53 10.19 -33.53 -7.24
N THR A 54 10.58 -34.27 -8.28
CA THR A 54 10.82 -33.73 -9.62
C THR A 54 9.57 -33.88 -10.48
N ALA A 55 9.03 -32.77 -10.99
CA ALA A 55 8.01 -32.80 -12.03
C ALA A 55 8.65 -33.19 -13.38
N SER A 56 8.08 -34.16 -14.09
CA SER A 56 8.50 -34.55 -15.44
C SER A 56 7.36 -34.36 -16.44
N VAL A 57 7.67 -33.80 -17.61
CA VAL A 57 6.71 -33.61 -18.72
C VAL A 57 7.34 -34.09 -20.02
N GLY A 58 6.53 -34.58 -20.96
CA GLY A 58 7.01 -34.96 -22.29
C GLY A 58 7.22 -33.72 -23.15
N LEU A 59 8.43 -33.53 -23.67
CA LEU A 59 8.74 -32.49 -24.65
C LEU A 59 8.94 -33.13 -26.02
N GLU A 60 8.41 -32.49 -27.05
CA GLU A 60 8.81 -32.77 -28.43
C GLU A 60 10.22 -32.21 -28.68
N ALA A 61 10.99 -32.83 -29.58
CA ALA A 61 12.39 -32.45 -29.83
C ALA A 61 12.56 -30.97 -30.25
N GLN A 62 11.55 -30.40 -30.89
CA GLN A 62 11.52 -29.02 -31.34
C GLN A 62 11.30 -28.02 -30.19
N GLN A 63 10.76 -28.47 -29.05
CA GLN A 63 10.45 -27.64 -27.88
C GLN A 63 11.64 -27.54 -26.91
N GLU A 64 12.49 -28.56 -26.86
CA GLU A 64 13.66 -28.63 -25.97
C GLU A 64 14.60 -27.41 -26.06
N PRO A 65 14.94 -26.87 -27.26
CA PRO A 65 15.81 -25.70 -27.35
C PRO A 65 15.20 -24.46 -26.68
N ALA A 66 13.90 -24.26 -26.85
CA ALA A 66 13.20 -23.10 -26.29
C ALA A 66 13.14 -23.17 -24.75
N VAL A 67 12.86 -24.34 -24.20
CA VAL A 67 12.83 -24.56 -22.73
C VAL A 67 14.23 -24.37 -22.14
N THR A 68 15.26 -24.92 -22.79
CA THR A 68 16.66 -24.78 -22.36
C THR A 68 17.12 -23.31 -22.36
N ALA A 69 16.77 -22.56 -23.41
CA ALA A 69 17.06 -21.13 -23.49
C ALA A 69 16.40 -20.35 -22.36
N MET A 70 15.12 -20.65 -22.05
CA MET A 70 14.41 -20.01 -20.95
C MET A 70 15.03 -20.35 -19.59
N ALA A 71 15.33 -21.62 -19.34
CA ALA A 71 15.96 -22.08 -18.11
C ALA A 71 17.33 -21.40 -17.89
N THR A 72 18.09 -21.21 -18.97
CA THR A 72 19.39 -20.51 -18.92
C THR A 72 19.20 -19.04 -18.55
N ARG A 73 18.22 -18.35 -19.14
CA ARG A 73 17.93 -16.94 -18.85
C ARG A 73 17.45 -16.71 -17.41
N LEU A 74 16.74 -17.67 -16.85
CA LEU A 74 16.15 -17.59 -15.50
C LEU A 74 17.04 -18.15 -14.40
N ARG A 75 18.24 -18.64 -14.75
CA ARG A 75 19.14 -19.23 -13.77
C ARG A 75 19.62 -18.16 -12.80
N SER A 76 19.18 -18.26 -11.56
CA SER A 76 19.66 -17.41 -10.48
C SER A 76 21.14 -17.66 -10.20
N ASP A 77 21.88 -16.61 -9.88
CA ASP A 77 23.18 -16.70 -9.23
C ASP A 77 22.96 -16.64 -7.70
N PRO A 78 23.15 -17.75 -6.96
CA PRO A 78 22.93 -17.80 -5.52
C PRO A 78 24.01 -17.06 -4.71
N SER A 79 25.12 -16.68 -5.34
CA SER A 79 26.17 -15.86 -4.71
C SER A 79 25.97 -14.36 -4.91
N SER A 80 24.96 -13.98 -5.70
CA SER A 80 24.63 -12.58 -5.95
C SER A 80 23.94 -11.96 -4.73
N ASP A 81 24.35 -10.73 -4.39
CA ASP A 81 23.73 -9.88 -3.36
C ASP A 81 23.16 -8.60 -4.02
N PRO A 82 22.05 -8.73 -4.79
CA PRO A 82 21.45 -7.58 -5.44
C PRO A 82 20.73 -6.70 -4.40
N THR A 83 20.76 -5.38 -4.60
CA THR A 83 19.96 -4.43 -3.81
C THR A 83 18.49 -4.87 -3.80
N THR A 84 17.93 -5.10 -2.61
CA THR A 84 16.52 -5.49 -2.47
C THR A 84 15.63 -4.26 -2.38
N GLY A 85 14.32 -4.48 -2.42
CA GLY A 85 13.35 -3.39 -2.23
C GLY A 85 13.43 -2.72 -0.85
N ALA A 86 13.98 -3.40 0.16
CA ALA A 86 14.16 -2.84 1.49
C ALA A 86 15.24 -1.75 1.51
N GLU A 87 16.36 -1.97 0.82
CA GLU A 87 17.46 -1.02 0.76
C GLU A 87 17.08 0.22 -0.06
N LEU A 88 16.28 0.08 -1.12
CA LEU A 88 15.78 1.22 -1.90
C LEU A 88 14.91 2.17 -1.08
N GLY A 89 14.22 1.68 -0.04
CA GLY A 89 13.38 2.47 0.85
C GLY A 89 14.09 2.98 2.10
N SER A 90 15.35 2.58 2.34
CA SER A 90 16.11 2.97 3.53
C SER A 90 16.86 4.29 3.35
N GLU A 91 17.00 4.78 2.12
CA GLU A 91 17.62 6.07 1.84
C GLU A 91 16.74 7.23 2.34
N VAL A 92 17.38 8.26 2.90
CA VAL A 92 16.69 9.51 3.24
C VAL A 92 16.15 10.12 1.93
N PRO A 93 14.86 10.48 1.86
CA PRO A 93 14.31 11.15 0.68
C PRO A 93 15.18 12.35 0.34
N ARG A 94 15.65 12.44 -0.90
CA ARG A 94 16.39 13.62 -1.36
C ARG A 94 15.49 14.83 -1.17
N SER A 95 15.86 15.74 -0.27
CA SER A 95 15.16 17.00 -0.10
C SER A 95 15.29 17.76 -1.41
N ASN A 96 14.15 17.98 -2.06
CA ASN A 96 14.07 18.77 -3.28
C ASN A 96 14.06 20.27 -2.90
N ASP A 97 15.05 20.68 -2.11
CA ASP A 97 15.29 22.08 -1.76
C ASP A 97 15.99 22.74 -2.96
N LEU A 98 15.18 23.00 -3.98
CA LEU A 98 15.50 24.00 -5.00
C LEU A 98 15.21 25.35 -4.35
N GLY A 99 16.27 26.16 -4.22
CA GLY A 99 16.23 27.49 -3.59
C GLY A 99 15.39 28.54 -4.29
#